data_AF-A0A349K2L9-F1
#
_entry.id   AF-A0A349K2L9-F1
#
_cell.length_a   1.000
_cell.length_b   1.000
_cell.length_c   1.000
_cell.angle_alpha   90.00
_cell.angle_beta   90.00
_cell.angle_gamma   90.00
#
_symmetry.space_group_name_H-M   'P 1'
#
loop_
_entity.id
_entity.type
_entity.pdbx_description
1 polymer ?
#
loop_
_entity_poly.entity_id
_entity_poly.type
_entity_poly.pdbx_seq_one_letter_code
_entity_poly.pdbx_strand_id
1 'polypeptide(L)'
;MTFRFTGGELAAGSHGILVTEPANFPGLNVLGTYTGSLNNGGEQLTLRDSTGENILSFEFEGDWFAPARGGGYSIDILDEDADWSTWDFLSSWALSCELNGSPGEANPEPHSNAYRSWSAQFFTPAELADPLVSAAEADASGDGVPNLVKYALGIDPAIRTRAGLPAVDTESGFLTFSFQRLVKTADLSLVIEISTDLISWSALTTEGTVIDNGDGTENLTLRSDTPLSNQLRQFIRLRVIQH
;
A
#
# COMPACT_ATOMS: atom_id res chain seq x y z
N MET A 1 -7.96 6.08 -27.40
CA MET A 1 -9.41 6.36 -27.50
C MET A 1 -9.65 7.87 -27.39
N THR A 2 -10.77 8.44 -27.83
CA THR A 2 -11.10 9.86 -27.57
C THR A 2 -12.52 10.00 -27.06
N PHE A 3 -12.68 10.61 -25.88
CA PHE A 3 -13.96 11.03 -25.32
C PHE A 3 -14.13 12.55 -25.51
N ARG A 4 -15.34 13.00 -25.84
CA ARG A 4 -15.67 14.43 -25.95
C ARG A 4 -16.76 14.76 -24.94
N PHE A 5 -16.45 15.64 -24.00
CA PHE A 5 -17.45 16.20 -23.10
C PHE A 5 -18.47 17.01 -23.91
N THR A 6 -19.77 16.71 -23.74
CA THR A 6 -20.87 17.42 -24.42
C THR A 6 -21.43 18.58 -23.59
N GLY A 7 -20.93 18.75 -22.36
CA GLY A 7 -21.37 19.68 -21.33
C GLY A 7 -21.01 19.12 -19.96
N GLY A 8 -21.20 19.93 -18.92
CA GLY A 8 -20.84 19.58 -17.54
C GLY A 8 -20.19 20.77 -16.85
N GLU A 9 -20.39 20.87 -15.54
CA GLU A 9 -19.73 21.85 -14.69
C GLU A 9 -18.96 21.09 -13.61
N LEU A 10 -17.73 21.51 -13.37
CA LEU A 10 -16.91 21.00 -12.28
C LEU A 10 -16.50 22.22 -11.45
N ALA A 11 -17.11 22.35 -10.27
CA ALA A 11 -16.74 23.43 -9.36
C ALA A 11 -15.32 23.22 -8.82
N ALA A 12 -14.68 24.30 -8.36
CA ALA A 12 -13.35 24.23 -7.76
C ALA A 12 -13.32 23.22 -6.59
N GLY A 13 -12.32 22.34 -6.59
CA GLY A 13 -12.17 21.26 -5.60
C GLY A 13 -13.21 20.13 -5.69
N SER A 14 -14.08 20.13 -6.70
CA SER A 14 -15.04 19.05 -6.92
C SER A 14 -14.50 17.99 -7.87
N HIS A 15 -15.03 16.77 -7.73
CA HIS A 15 -14.68 15.64 -8.57
C HIS A 15 -15.82 15.27 -9.51
N GLY A 16 -15.47 14.65 -10.62
CA GLY A 16 -16.42 14.13 -11.59
C GLY A 16 -15.85 12.89 -12.25
N ILE A 17 -16.72 11.95 -12.59
CA ILE A 17 -16.31 10.63 -13.09
C ILE A 17 -16.71 10.43 -14.54
N LEU A 18 -15.82 9.78 -15.29
CA LEU A 18 -16.11 9.17 -16.58
C LEU A 18 -16.22 7.66 -16.40
N VAL A 19 -17.34 7.09 -16.80
CA VAL A 19 -17.65 5.68 -16.53
C VAL A 19 -18.17 4.96 -17.76
N THR A 20 -18.03 3.64 -17.80
CA THR A 20 -18.67 2.81 -18.84
C THR A 20 -20.10 2.41 -18.44
N GLU A 21 -20.35 2.21 -17.15
CA GLU A 21 -21.63 1.79 -16.59
C GLU A 21 -22.07 2.74 -15.46
N PRO A 22 -22.85 3.79 -15.76
CA PRO A 22 -23.32 4.76 -14.76
C PRO A 22 -24.15 4.13 -13.64
N ALA A 23 -24.81 3.01 -13.88
CA ALA A 23 -25.63 2.33 -12.87
C ALA A 23 -24.80 1.85 -11.66
N ASN A 24 -23.49 1.64 -11.83
CA ASN A 24 -22.58 1.26 -10.75
C ASN A 24 -22.21 2.43 -9.82
N PHE A 25 -22.52 3.67 -10.22
CA PHE A 25 -22.14 4.89 -9.52
C PHE A 25 -23.34 5.81 -9.25
N PRO A 26 -24.40 5.30 -8.59
CA PRO A 26 -25.62 6.07 -8.37
C PRO A 26 -25.34 7.28 -7.48
N GLY A 27 -25.81 8.45 -7.92
CA GLY A 27 -25.71 9.70 -7.15
C GLY A 27 -24.38 10.44 -7.26
N LEU A 28 -23.39 9.89 -7.96
CA LEU A 28 -22.13 10.59 -8.24
C LEU A 28 -22.25 11.53 -9.44
N ASN A 29 -21.37 12.54 -9.49
CA ASN A 29 -21.27 13.48 -10.60
C ASN A 29 -20.65 12.81 -11.85
N VAL A 30 -21.48 12.11 -12.63
CA VAL A 30 -21.07 11.49 -13.90
C VAL A 30 -20.98 12.55 -14.99
N LEU A 31 -19.75 12.91 -15.38
CA LEU A 31 -19.47 13.89 -16.44
C LEU A 31 -19.67 13.30 -17.85
N GLY A 32 -19.74 11.98 -17.96
CA GLY A 32 -19.89 11.32 -19.24
C GLY A 32 -19.83 9.80 -19.16
N THR A 33 -20.45 9.17 -20.16
CA THR A 33 -20.36 7.72 -20.37
C THR A 33 -19.54 7.42 -21.60
N TYR A 34 -18.50 6.61 -21.44
CA TYR A 34 -17.60 6.24 -22.54
C TYR A 34 -17.72 4.75 -22.88
N THR A 35 -17.32 4.37 -24.09
CA THR A 35 -17.31 2.96 -24.55
C THR A 35 -15.89 2.46 -24.74
N GLY A 36 -15.60 1.23 -24.33
CA GLY A 36 -14.26 0.64 -24.40
C GLY A 36 -13.62 0.56 -23.02
N SER A 37 -12.30 0.51 -22.96
CA SER A 37 -11.53 0.44 -21.72
C SER A 37 -10.19 1.15 -21.88
N LEU A 38 -9.61 1.56 -20.76
CA LEU A 38 -8.19 1.91 -20.74
C LEU A 38 -7.33 0.65 -20.95
N ASN A 39 -6.10 0.84 -21.45
CA ASN A 39 -5.15 -0.22 -21.67
C ASN A 39 -4.46 -0.61 -20.36
N ASN A 40 -4.76 -1.81 -19.86
CA ASN A 40 -4.13 -2.35 -18.65
C ASN A 40 -2.61 -2.59 -18.80
N GLY A 41 -2.03 -2.46 -19.99
CA GLY A 41 -0.58 -2.46 -20.21
C GLY A 41 0.07 -1.08 -19.99
N GLY A 42 -0.73 -0.02 -19.89
CA GLY A 42 -0.28 1.36 -19.94
C GLY A 42 -0.70 2.06 -21.21
N GLU A 43 -0.96 3.36 -21.11
CA GLU A 43 -1.17 4.26 -22.25
C GLU A 43 -1.01 5.73 -21.83
N GLN A 44 -0.92 6.60 -22.83
CA GLN A 44 -0.96 8.05 -22.63
C GLN A 44 -2.40 8.54 -22.47
N LEU A 45 -2.66 9.28 -21.39
CA LEU A 45 -3.88 10.02 -21.16
C LEU A 45 -3.63 11.52 -21.37
N THR A 46 -4.50 12.16 -22.15
CA THR A 46 -4.41 13.60 -22.41
C THR A 46 -5.77 14.25 -22.19
N LEU A 47 -5.80 15.22 -21.30
CA LEU A 47 -6.93 16.14 -21.12
C LEU A 47 -6.67 17.41 -21.93
N ARG A 48 -7.66 17.81 -22.72
CA ARG A 48 -7.60 19.02 -23.57
C ARG A 48 -8.75 19.95 -23.28
N ASP A 49 -8.50 21.23 -23.48
CA ASP A 49 -9.51 22.27 -23.39
C ASP A 49 -10.44 22.26 -24.63
N SER A 50 -11.38 23.22 -24.67
CA SER A 50 -12.32 23.37 -25.78
C SER A 50 -11.68 23.80 -27.11
N THR A 51 -10.48 24.38 -27.07
CA THR A 51 -9.74 24.84 -28.26
C THR A 51 -8.73 23.80 -28.78
N GLY A 52 -8.49 22.75 -27.99
CA GLY A 52 -7.58 21.64 -28.30
C GLY A 52 -6.20 21.76 -27.67
N GLU A 53 -5.97 22.75 -26.81
CA GLU A 53 -4.74 22.89 -26.02
C GLU A 53 -4.68 21.82 -24.93
N ASN A 54 -3.49 21.29 -24.66
CA ASN A 54 -3.30 20.31 -23.60
C ASN A 54 -3.40 21.00 -22.23
N ILE A 55 -4.31 20.51 -21.38
CA ILE A 55 -4.37 20.88 -19.97
C ILE A 55 -3.39 20.01 -19.18
N LEU A 56 -3.41 18.71 -19.44
CA LEU A 56 -2.54 17.72 -18.81
C LEU A 56 -2.33 16.54 -19.76
N SER A 57 -1.12 16.01 -19.80
CA SER A 57 -0.80 14.77 -20.52
C SER A 57 0.23 14.00 -19.72
N PHE A 58 -0.05 12.72 -19.48
CA PHE A 58 0.88 11.81 -18.81
C PHE A 58 0.70 10.39 -19.36
N GLU A 59 1.70 9.55 -19.18
CA GLU A 59 1.65 8.11 -19.45
C GLU A 59 1.61 7.34 -18.14
N PHE A 60 0.67 6.40 -18.05
CA PHE A 60 0.68 5.41 -16.97
C PHE A 60 1.14 4.07 -17.51
N GLU A 61 1.80 3.28 -16.67
CA GLU A 61 2.18 1.91 -17.00
C GLU A 61 1.35 0.89 -16.23
N GLY A 62 1.05 -0.23 -16.89
CA GLY A 62 0.20 -1.24 -16.31
C GLY A 62 0.81 -1.98 -15.11
N ASP A 63 2.13 -2.05 -15.02
CA ASP A 63 2.83 -2.84 -13.99
C ASP A 63 3.08 -2.05 -12.70
N TRP A 64 2.70 -0.77 -12.66
CA TRP A 64 2.93 0.14 -11.53
C TRP A 64 2.43 -0.44 -10.21
N PHE A 65 1.19 -0.93 -10.20
CA PHE A 65 0.57 -1.49 -9.00
C PHE A 65 -0.22 -2.76 -9.30
N ALA A 66 0.31 -3.91 -8.88
CA ALA A 66 -0.37 -5.20 -9.05
C ALA A 66 -1.78 -5.23 -8.41
N PRO A 67 -2.03 -4.66 -7.20
CA PRO A 67 -3.37 -4.64 -6.61
C PRO A 67 -4.42 -3.87 -7.43
N ALA A 68 -4.01 -2.92 -8.27
CA ALA A 68 -4.92 -2.22 -9.18
C ALA A 68 -5.31 -3.06 -10.41
N ARG A 69 -4.59 -4.16 -10.68
CA ARG A 69 -4.83 -5.06 -11.82
C ARG A 69 -5.86 -6.14 -11.51
N GLY A 70 -7.05 -5.72 -11.08
CA GLY A 70 -8.15 -6.63 -10.75
C GLY A 70 -8.21 -7.06 -9.28
N GLY A 71 -7.33 -6.52 -8.43
CA GLY A 71 -7.45 -6.62 -6.98
C GLY A 71 -8.44 -5.60 -6.38
N GLY A 72 -9.07 -4.76 -7.21
CA GLY A 72 -10.13 -3.82 -6.83
C GLY A 72 -9.66 -2.45 -6.36
N TYR A 73 -8.35 -2.20 -6.29
CA TYR A 73 -7.82 -0.86 -6.00
C TYR A 73 -7.79 0.02 -7.25
N SER A 74 -7.89 1.34 -7.08
CA SER A 74 -7.52 2.33 -8.11
C SER A 74 -6.10 2.83 -7.91
N ILE A 75 -5.59 3.57 -8.90
CA ILE A 75 -4.38 4.37 -8.77
C ILE A 75 -4.75 5.83 -8.81
N ASP A 76 -4.12 6.62 -7.94
CA ASP A 76 -4.43 8.01 -7.70
C ASP A 76 -3.12 8.80 -7.59
N ILE A 77 -3.12 10.07 -8.04
CA ILE A 77 -1.94 10.93 -7.92
C ILE A 77 -1.72 11.31 -6.45
N LEU A 78 -0.48 11.26 -5.98
CA LEU A 78 -0.12 11.60 -4.59
C LEU A 78 -0.24 13.11 -4.31
N ASP A 79 0.16 13.92 -5.29
CA ASP A 79 0.17 15.38 -5.19
C ASP A 79 -0.33 15.97 -6.52
N GLU A 80 -1.56 16.46 -6.51
CA GLU A 80 -2.20 17.07 -7.68
C GLU A 80 -1.59 18.42 -8.08
N ASP A 81 -0.83 19.05 -7.18
CA ASP A 81 -0.12 20.32 -7.40
C ASP A 81 1.34 20.09 -7.87
N ALA A 82 1.79 18.84 -7.96
CA ALA A 82 3.13 18.51 -8.43
C ALA A 82 3.36 18.93 -9.89
N ASP A 83 4.63 19.19 -10.26
CA ASP A 83 5.00 19.50 -11.63
C ASP A 83 4.53 18.38 -12.56
N TRP A 84 3.78 18.74 -13.62
CA TRP A 84 3.17 17.78 -14.55
C TRP A 84 4.17 16.80 -15.17
N SER A 85 5.45 17.17 -15.28
CA SER A 85 6.50 16.30 -15.83
C SER A 85 6.84 15.12 -14.90
N THR A 86 6.36 15.14 -13.66
CA THR A 86 6.55 14.06 -12.70
C THR A 86 5.45 12.99 -12.78
N TRP A 87 4.34 13.28 -13.46
CA TRP A 87 3.17 12.39 -13.50
C TRP A 87 3.42 11.11 -14.33
N ASP A 88 4.51 11.06 -15.09
CA ASP A 88 4.93 9.85 -15.82
C ASP A 88 5.69 8.84 -14.93
N PHE A 89 5.97 9.17 -13.66
CA PHE A 89 6.74 8.32 -12.76
C PHE A 89 5.88 7.61 -11.72
N LEU A 90 6.11 6.31 -11.52
CA LEU A 90 5.48 5.48 -10.47
C LEU A 90 5.47 6.17 -9.09
N SER A 91 6.53 6.88 -8.74
CA SER A 91 6.69 7.56 -7.43
C SER A 91 5.69 8.69 -7.19
N SER A 92 5.01 9.17 -8.22
CA SER A 92 4.01 10.24 -8.13
C SER A 92 2.59 9.69 -7.90
N TRP A 93 2.43 8.37 -7.93
CA TRP A 93 1.14 7.69 -7.81
C TRP A 93 1.10 6.81 -6.57
N ALA A 94 -0.11 6.50 -6.11
CA ALA A 94 -0.34 5.52 -5.06
C ALA A 94 -1.61 4.71 -5.33
N LEU A 95 -1.80 3.63 -4.57
CA LEU A 95 -3.05 2.88 -4.57
C LEU A 95 -4.10 3.63 -3.75
N SER A 96 -5.37 3.42 -4.10
CA SER A 96 -6.48 3.88 -3.26
C SER A 96 -6.38 3.38 -1.82
N CYS A 97 -6.80 4.21 -0.87
CA CYS A 97 -6.81 3.83 0.55
C CYS A 97 -7.71 2.62 0.83
N GLU A 98 -8.79 2.48 0.07
CA GLU A 98 -9.74 1.38 0.20
C GLU A 98 -9.89 0.57 -1.07
N LEU A 99 -10.35 -0.67 -0.89
CA LEU A 99 -10.84 -1.51 -1.96
C LEU A 99 -12.05 -0.83 -2.63
N ASN A 100 -12.09 -0.88 -3.96
CA ASN A 100 -13.05 -0.19 -4.84
C ASN A 100 -12.80 1.32 -5.04
N GLY A 101 -11.68 1.85 -4.54
CA GLY A 101 -11.29 3.24 -4.78
C GLY A 101 -12.13 4.27 -4.03
N SER A 102 -12.00 5.53 -4.44
CA SER A 102 -12.77 6.68 -3.94
C SER A 102 -13.50 7.39 -5.09
N PRO A 103 -14.38 6.71 -5.86
CA PRO A 103 -14.99 7.30 -7.04
C PRO A 103 -15.80 8.56 -6.68
N GLY A 104 -15.48 9.67 -7.34
CA GLY A 104 -16.17 10.94 -7.16
C GLY A 104 -15.75 11.73 -5.93
N GLU A 105 -14.70 11.32 -5.23
CA GLU A 105 -14.16 11.99 -4.04
C GLU A 105 -12.62 11.94 -4.06
N ALA A 106 -11.97 12.77 -3.24
CA ALA A 106 -10.53 12.67 -3.04
C ALA A 106 -10.16 11.34 -2.36
N ASN A 107 -9.02 10.75 -2.73
CA ASN A 107 -8.51 9.56 -2.08
C ASN A 107 -8.11 9.87 -0.62
N PRO A 108 -8.65 9.16 0.39
CA PRO A 108 -8.29 9.42 1.79
C PRO A 108 -6.84 9.01 2.11
N GLU A 109 -6.22 9.69 3.06
CA GLU A 109 -4.94 9.26 3.63
C GLU A 109 -5.13 8.28 4.82
N PRO A 110 -4.17 7.37 5.10
CA PRO A 110 -3.01 7.08 4.27
C PRO A 110 -3.40 6.27 3.01
N HIS A 111 -2.70 6.52 1.90
CA HIS A 111 -2.82 5.67 0.71
C HIS A 111 -2.37 4.22 0.95
N SER A 112 -2.88 3.29 0.15
CA SER A 112 -2.40 1.91 0.20
C SER A 112 -1.03 1.77 -0.45
N ASN A 113 -0.25 0.85 0.10
CA ASN A 113 1.09 0.54 -0.35
C ASN A 113 1.11 -0.84 -1.03
N ALA A 114 2.02 -0.98 -1.99
CA ALA A 114 2.55 -2.25 -2.43
C ALA A 114 4.08 -2.20 -2.32
N TYR A 115 4.76 -3.35 -2.21
CA TYR A 115 6.21 -3.39 -2.04
C TYR A 115 6.95 -2.60 -3.12
N ARG A 116 6.56 -2.74 -4.39
CA ARG A 116 7.23 -2.05 -5.51
C ARG A 116 7.19 -0.54 -5.35
N SER A 117 6.01 0.03 -5.06
CA SER A 117 5.84 1.48 -4.90
C SER A 117 6.50 1.99 -3.62
N TRP A 118 6.45 1.20 -2.55
CA TRP A 118 7.18 1.51 -1.31
C TRP A 118 8.69 1.52 -1.54
N SER A 119 9.25 0.49 -2.17
CA SER A 119 10.70 0.38 -2.42
C SER A 119 11.22 1.49 -3.32
N ALA A 120 10.41 1.98 -4.26
CA ALA A 120 10.78 3.04 -5.19
C ALA A 120 10.93 4.42 -4.51
N GLN A 121 10.42 4.57 -3.28
CA GLN A 121 10.62 5.78 -2.49
C GLN A 121 12.01 5.83 -1.83
N PHE A 122 12.65 4.67 -1.65
CA PHE A 122 13.92 4.55 -0.92
C PHE A 122 15.11 4.25 -1.82
N PHE A 123 14.89 3.58 -2.96
CA PHE A 123 15.94 3.17 -3.87
C PHE A 123 15.97 4.02 -5.14
N THR A 124 17.17 4.32 -5.60
CA THR A 124 17.40 4.93 -6.92
C THR A 124 17.02 3.97 -8.05
N PRO A 125 16.80 4.44 -9.29
CA PRO A 125 16.53 3.57 -10.43
C PRO A 125 17.62 2.50 -10.67
N ALA A 126 18.88 2.82 -10.36
CA ALA A 126 19.98 1.86 -10.48
C ALA A 126 19.92 0.76 -9.41
N GLU A 127 19.52 1.08 -8.19
CA GLU A 127 19.36 0.12 -7.09
C GLU A 127 18.11 -0.74 -7.27
N LEU A 128 17.01 -0.16 -7.77
CA LEU A 128 15.81 -0.91 -8.17
C LEU A 128 16.11 -1.92 -9.30
N ALA A 129 17.12 -1.64 -10.13
CA ALA A 129 17.58 -2.56 -11.16
C ALA A 129 18.54 -3.65 -10.64
N ASP A 130 19.00 -3.58 -9.39
CA ASP A 130 19.86 -4.58 -8.76
C ASP A 130 19.06 -5.42 -7.73
N PRO A 131 18.70 -6.68 -8.07
CA PRO A 131 17.95 -7.54 -7.16
C PRO A 131 18.70 -7.88 -5.86
N LEU A 132 20.04 -7.79 -5.84
CA LEU A 132 20.80 -8.03 -4.61
C LEU A 132 20.67 -6.89 -3.60
N VAL A 133 20.14 -5.75 -4.04
CA VAL A 133 19.89 -4.57 -3.19
C VAL A 133 18.40 -4.43 -2.90
N SER A 134 17.55 -4.44 -3.92
CA SER A 134 16.15 -4.00 -3.80
C SER A 134 15.11 -5.12 -3.83
N ALA A 135 15.49 -6.38 -4.06
CA ALA A 135 14.52 -7.48 -3.99
C ALA A 135 13.93 -7.63 -2.58
N ALA A 136 12.75 -8.22 -2.49
CA ALA A 136 12.02 -8.44 -1.24
C ALA A 136 12.87 -9.21 -0.21
N GLU A 137 13.66 -10.19 -0.65
CA GLU A 137 14.53 -11.02 0.18
C GLU A 137 15.93 -10.43 0.42
N ALA A 138 16.28 -9.35 -0.29
CA ALA A 138 17.58 -8.69 -0.11
C ALA A 138 17.63 -7.95 1.24
N ASP A 139 18.84 -7.79 1.77
CA ASP A 139 19.12 -7.03 2.99
C ASP A 139 19.98 -5.82 2.63
N ALA A 140 19.32 -4.76 2.16
CA ALA A 140 19.99 -3.54 1.72
C ALA A 140 20.81 -2.89 2.85
N SER A 141 20.32 -2.94 4.09
CA SER A 141 20.99 -2.36 5.24
C SER A 141 22.18 -3.19 5.75
N GLY A 142 22.19 -4.51 5.51
CA GLY A 142 23.17 -5.46 6.04
C GLY A 142 23.01 -5.75 7.55
N ASP A 143 21.78 -5.67 8.07
CA ASP A 143 21.45 -5.96 9.48
C ASP A 143 20.79 -7.32 9.71
N GLY A 144 20.61 -8.11 8.63
CA GLY A 144 19.97 -9.41 8.62
C GLY A 144 18.45 -9.37 8.48
N VAL A 145 17.84 -8.19 8.29
CA VAL A 145 16.40 -8.03 8.11
C VAL A 145 16.10 -7.78 6.62
N PRO A 146 15.38 -8.70 5.93
CA PRO A 146 15.03 -8.50 4.53
C PRO A 146 14.16 -7.28 4.28
N ASN A 147 14.26 -6.70 3.09
CA ASN A 147 13.48 -5.54 2.66
C ASN A 147 11.96 -5.78 2.80
N LEU A 148 11.47 -6.99 2.54
CA LEU A 148 10.05 -7.34 2.71
C LEU A 148 9.58 -7.21 4.16
N VAL A 149 10.44 -7.59 5.11
CA VAL A 149 10.14 -7.43 6.53
C VAL A 149 10.19 -5.94 6.89
N LYS A 150 11.18 -5.19 6.41
CA LYS A 150 11.24 -3.75 6.62
C LYS A 150 10.01 -3.02 6.05
N TYR A 151 9.54 -3.41 4.87
CA TYR A 151 8.29 -2.94 4.28
C TYR A 151 7.08 -3.22 5.19
N ALA A 152 6.92 -4.47 5.64
CA ALA A 152 5.84 -4.85 6.56
C ALA A 152 5.84 -4.03 7.86
N LEU A 153 7.02 -3.59 8.31
CA LEU A 153 7.20 -2.84 9.55
C LEU A 153 7.24 -1.31 9.34
N GLY A 154 7.24 -0.83 8.09
CA GLY A 154 7.37 0.60 7.77
C GLY A 154 8.74 1.18 8.08
N ILE A 155 9.80 0.39 7.88
CA ILE A 155 11.19 0.76 8.20
C ILE A 155 11.95 1.03 6.90
N ASP A 156 12.63 2.17 6.80
CA ASP A 156 13.53 2.46 5.67
C ASP A 156 14.51 1.29 5.41
N PRO A 157 14.54 0.74 4.18
CA PRO A 157 15.32 -0.45 3.85
C PRO A 157 16.84 -0.26 3.98
N ALA A 158 17.34 0.99 3.90
CA ALA A 158 18.75 1.31 4.02
C ALA A 158 19.21 1.50 5.47
N ILE A 159 18.28 1.64 6.43
CA ILE A 159 18.62 1.92 7.83
C ILE A 159 18.78 0.63 8.62
N ARG A 160 19.91 0.54 9.35
CA ARG A 160 20.13 -0.49 10.38
C ARG A 160 19.45 -0.07 11.67
N THR A 161 18.45 -0.82 12.12
CA THR A 161 17.72 -0.50 13.35
C THR A 161 17.16 -1.73 14.04
N ARG A 162 16.95 -1.63 15.35
CA ARG A 162 16.15 -2.59 16.13
C ARG A 162 14.79 -2.03 16.54
N ALA A 163 14.58 -0.71 16.39
CA ALA A 163 13.31 -0.09 16.69
C ALA A 163 12.24 -0.59 15.70
N GLY A 164 11.03 -0.84 16.19
CA GLY A 164 9.92 -1.38 15.39
C GLY A 164 10.01 -2.87 15.06
N LEU A 165 11.20 -3.50 15.18
CA LEU A 165 11.33 -4.94 14.97
C LEU A 165 10.57 -5.75 16.04
N PRO A 166 10.16 -6.99 15.72
CA PRO A 166 9.52 -7.85 16.70
C PRO A 166 10.35 -8.11 17.95
N ALA A 167 9.73 -7.87 19.09
CA ALA A 167 10.26 -8.11 20.42
C ALA A 167 9.32 -9.02 21.21
N VAL A 168 9.91 -9.85 22.06
CA VAL A 168 9.20 -10.71 23.01
C VAL A 168 9.51 -10.22 24.42
N ASP A 169 8.49 -10.09 25.24
CA ASP A 169 8.62 -9.81 26.67
C ASP A 169 7.63 -10.67 27.48
N THR A 170 7.52 -10.41 28.78
CA THR A 170 6.56 -11.04 29.67
C THR A 170 5.81 -9.99 30.49
N GLU A 171 4.49 -10.11 30.52
CA GLU A 171 3.64 -9.24 31.32
C GLU A 171 2.62 -10.08 32.09
N SER A 172 2.55 -9.88 33.41
CA SER A 172 1.63 -10.62 34.30
C SER A 172 1.69 -12.15 34.16
N GLY A 173 2.86 -12.70 33.82
CA GLY A 173 3.09 -14.14 33.65
C GLY A 173 2.72 -14.69 32.26
N PHE A 174 2.30 -13.85 31.32
CA PHE A 174 2.06 -14.21 29.92
C PHE A 174 3.19 -13.69 29.04
N LEU A 175 3.40 -14.33 27.90
CA LEU A 175 4.37 -13.87 26.90
C LEU A 175 3.70 -12.81 26.03
N THR A 176 4.38 -11.68 25.82
CA THR A 176 3.93 -10.60 24.94
C THR A 176 4.80 -10.53 23.70
N PHE A 177 4.20 -10.12 22.58
CA PHE A 177 4.88 -9.96 21.30
C PHE A 177 4.52 -8.61 20.72
N SER A 178 5.51 -7.72 20.59
CA SER A 178 5.31 -6.35 20.14
C SER A 178 6.13 -6.03 18.91
N PHE A 179 5.56 -5.32 17.94
CA PHE A 179 6.25 -4.84 16.75
C PHE A 179 5.50 -3.65 16.13
N GLN A 180 6.18 -2.87 15.31
CA GLN A 180 5.56 -1.84 14.49
C GLN A 180 5.11 -2.44 13.15
N ARG A 181 3.97 -2.04 12.60
CA ARG A 181 3.60 -2.39 11.21
C ARG A 181 3.23 -1.16 10.39
N LEU A 182 3.52 -1.22 9.10
CA LEU A 182 3.00 -0.27 8.12
C LEU A 182 1.52 -0.59 7.86
N VAL A 183 0.65 0.42 7.91
CA VAL A 183 -0.77 0.22 7.58
C VAL A 183 -1.00 0.17 6.08
N LYS A 184 -2.18 -0.32 5.67
CA LYS A 184 -2.65 -0.30 4.27
C LYS A 184 -1.68 -0.97 3.27
N THR A 185 -1.08 -2.10 3.64
CA THR A 185 -0.20 -2.89 2.78
C THR A 185 -1.02 -3.88 1.94
N ALA A 186 -1.47 -3.45 0.76
CA ALA A 186 -2.45 -4.15 -0.08
C ALA A 186 -1.94 -5.48 -0.65
N ASP A 187 -0.62 -5.66 -0.75
CA ASP A 187 0.04 -6.87 -1.21
C ASP A 187 0.58 -7.76 -0.08
N LEU A 188 0.28 -7.44 1.20
CA LEU A 188 0.75 -8.22 2.34
C LEU A 188 -0.35 -8.92 3.12
N SER A 189 0.03 -10.03 3.75
CA SER A 189 -0.67 -10.63 4.87
C SER A 189 0.29 -10.93 5.99
N LEU A 190 0.00 -10.40 7.18
CA LEU A 190 0.79 -10.61 8.39
C LEU A 190 0.10 -11.64 9.28
N VAL A 191 0.79 -12.73 9.59
CA VAL A 191 0.30 -13.77 10.50
C VAL A 191 1.24 -13.88 11.68
N ILE A 192 0.76 -13.57 12.87
CA ILE A 192 1.48 -13.83 14.11
C ILE A 192 1.22 -15.28 14.48
N GLU A 193 2.27 -16.07 14.65
CA GLU A 193 2.16 -17.49 14.95
C GLU A 193 2.81 -17.81 16.29
N ILE A 194 2.16 -18.67 17.07
CA ILE A 194 2.66 -19.20 18.34
C ILE A 194 2.83 -20.72 18.25
N SER A 195 3.85 -21.23 18.94
CA SER A 195 4.17 -22.67 19.00
C SER A 195 4.67 -23.04 20.40
N THR A 196 4.56 -24.32 20.75
CA THR A 196 5.12 -24.89 21.98
C THR A 196 6.29 -25.83 21.74
N ASP A 197 6.53 -26.21 20.47
CA ASP A 197 7.50 -27.23 20.06
C ASP A 197 8.38 -26.81 18.86
N LEU A 198 8.18 -25.60 18.30
CA LEU A 198 8.81 -25.07 17.06
C LEU A 198 8.45 -25.82 15.77
N ILE A 199 7.58 -26.83 15.85
CA ILE A 199 7.19 -27.68 14.72
C ILE A 199 5.76 -27.32 14.31
N SER A 200 4.85 -27.32 15.28
CA SER A 200 3.44 -27.04 15.10
C SER A 200 3.17 -25.58 15.43
N TRP A 201 2.62 -24.83 14.48
CA TRP A 201 2.34 -23.40 14.60
C TRP A 201 0.84 -23.13 14.46
N SER A 202 0.31 -22.26 15.31
CA SER A 202 -1.06 -21.76 15.22
C SER A 202 -1.07 -20.23 15.22
N ALA A 203 -2.09 -19.62 14.64
CA ALA A 203 -2.24 -18.17 14.69
C ALA A 203 -2.43 -17.72 16.15
N LEU A 204 -1.74 -16.63 16.53
CA LEU A 204 -1.99 -15.90 17.76
C LEU A 204 -2.88 -14.71 17.42
N THR A 205 -4.13 -14.75 17.87
CA THR A 205 -5.15 -13.74 17.53
C THR A 205 -5.54 -12.86 18.70
N THR A 206 -4.99 -13.12 19.89
CA THR A 206 -5.27 -12.32 21.09
C THR A 206 -4.44 -11.05 21.06
N GLU A 207 -5.03 -10.02 20.45
CA GLU A 207 -4.47 -8.68 20.42
C GLU A 207 -4.61 -8.00 21.79
N GLY A 208 -3.55 -7.32 22.22
CA GLY A 208 -3.53 -6.51 23.43
C GLY A 208 -3.81 -5.05 23.11
N THR A 209 -2.87 -4.39 22.43
CA THR A 209 -2.97 -2.96 22.10
C THR A 209 -2.53 -2.68 20.67
N VAL A 210 -3.24 -1.76 20.02
CA VAL A 210 -2.84 -1.14 18.75
C VAL A 210 -2.73 0.35 18.99
N ILE A 211 -1.57 0.94 18.70
CA ILE A 211 -1.30 2.36 18.90
C ILE A 211 -0.85 2.96 17.57
N ASP A 212 -1.67 3.84 17.01
CA ASP A 212 -1.31 4.63 15.84
C ASP A 212 -0.19 5.62 16.18
N ASN A 213 0.86 5.65 15.36
CA ASN A 213 1.99 6.55 15.51
C ASN A 213 1.79 7.89 14.78
N GLY A 214 0.76 8.01 13.93
CA GLY A 214 0.44 9.22 13.16
C GLY A 214 1.31 9.42 11.91
N ASP A 215 2.10 8.41 11.53
CA ASP A 215 3.02 8.43 10.38
C ASP A 215 2.74 7.30 9.38
N GLY A 216 1.53 6.72 9.43
CA GLY A 216 1.17 5.54 8.62
C GLY A 216 1.68 4.22 9.20
N THR A 217 2.29 4.23 10.38
CA THR A 217 2.64 3.02 11.12
C THR A 217 1.88 2.92 12.43
N GLU A 218 1.74 1.70 12.94
CA GLU A 218 1.15 1.45 14.25
C GLU A 218 1.94 0.42 15.04
N ASN A 219 2.01 0.60 16.35
CA ASN A 219 2.61 -0.35 17.28
C ASN A 219 1.57 -1.36 17.74
N LEU A 220 1.84 -2.63 17.46
CA LEU A 220 0.99 -3.76 17.80
C LEU A 220 1.62 -4.55 18.95
N THR A 221 0.83 -4.84 19.98
CA THR A 221 1.23 -5.74 21.07
C THR A 221 0.19 -6.84 21.21
N LEU A 222 0.63 -8.09 21.09
CA LEU A 222 -0.17 -9.28 21.34
C LEU A 222 0.30 -9.98 22.61
N ARG A 223 -0.55 -10.84 23.15
CA ARG A 223 -0.24 -11.65 24.33
C ARG A 223 -0.68 -13.09 24.11
N SER A 224 0.11 -14.04 24.60
CA SER A 224 -0.28 -15.45 24.60
C SER A 224 -1.53 -15.71 25.46
N ASP A 225 -2.28 -16.76 25.11
CA ASP A 225 -3.51 -17.13 25.83
C ASP A 225 -3.24 -17.92 27.12
N THR A 226 -2.09 -18.59 27.19
CA THR A 226 -1.73 -19.46 28.30
C THR A 226 -0.55 -18.85 29.06
N PRO A 227 -0.64 -18.71 30.39
CA PRO A 227 0.49 -18.17 31.16
C PRO A 227 1.67 -19.15 31.15
N LEU A 228 2.86 -18.60 31.30
CA LEU A 228 4.10 -19.38 31.31
C LEU A 228 4.17 -20.39 32.46
N SER A 229 3.41 -20.18 33.55
CA SER A 229 3.28 -21.16 34.63
C SER A 229 2.59 -22.46 34.21
N ASN A 230 1.68 -22.38 33.23
CA ASN A 230 0.91 -23.52 32.72
C ASN A 230 1.54 -24.09 31.44
N GLN A 231 2.27 -23.27 30.70
CA GLN A 231 2.98 -23.68 29.49
C GLN A 231 4.35 -23.00 29.44
N LEU A 232 5.36 -23.72 29.95
CA LEU A 232 6.73 -23.21 30.17
C LEU A 232 7.49 -22.88 28.88
N ARG A 233 7.10 -23.45 27.74
CA ARG A 233 7.75 -23.24 26.45
C ARG A 233 6.73 -22.73 25.45
N GLN A 234 6.95 -21.50 25.01
CA GLN A 234 6.17 -20.82 23.98
C GLN A 234 7.16 -20.06 23.08
N PHE A 235 6.89 -20.07 21.79
CA PHE A 235 7.68 -19.40 20.76
C PHE A 235 6.72 -18.61 19.90
N ILE A 236 7.02 -17.34 19.61
CA ILE A 236 6.20 -16.50 18.74
C ILE A 236 7.06 -16.03 17.57
N ARG A 237 6.47 -15.96 16.38
CA ARG A 237 7.07 -15.34 15.20
C ARG A 237 6.05 -14.51 14.43
N LEU A 238 6.55 -13.52 13.69
CA LEU A 238 5.82 -12.83 12.64
C LEU A 238 6.10 -13.52 11.30
N ARG A 239 5.06 -13.96 10.60
CA ARG A 239 5.14 -14.47 9.23
C ARG A 239 4.59 -13.42 8.27
N VAL A 240 5.46 -12.91 7.41
CA VAL A 240 5.12 -11.95 6.35
C VAL A 240 4.90 -12.71 5.05
N ILE A 241 3.75 -12.52 4.40
CA ILE A 241 3.40 -13.14 3.12
C ILE A 241 3.10 -12.01 2.14
N GLN A 242 3.78 -12.02 1.00
CA GLN A 242 3.49 -11.14 -0.13
C GLN A 242 2.69 -11.89 -1.19
N HIS A 243 1.72 -11.22 -1.83
CA HIS A 243 0.86 -11.79 -2.89
C HIS A 243 1.14 -11.22 -4.27
#